data_AF-A0A2W4PLB6-F1
#
_entry.id   AF-A0A2W4PLB6-F1
#
_cell.length_a   1.000
_cell.length_b   1.000
_cell.length_c   1.000
_cell.angle_alpha   90.00
_cell.angle_beta   90.00
_cell.angle_gamma   90.00
#
_symmetry.space_group_name_H-M   'P 1'
#
loop_
_entity.id
_entity.type
_entity.pdbx_description
1 polymer ?
#
loop_
_entity_poly.entity_id
_entity_poly.type
_entity_poly.pdbx_seq_one_letter_code
_entity_poly.pdbx_strand_id
1 'polypeptide(L)'
;MISASAQSEGQPGSDLSYGTEAREGAGIKLHPNPTPDYLYVQLGDFKASDVSLSVHSIIGNELRPEVETISDHEMRVTVKDFAPGYYFLSIRDNVSQYRGVFKFLKR
;
A
#
# COMPACT_ATOMS: atom_id res chain seq x y z
N MET A 1 32.12 0.67 -45.78
CA MET A 1 31.38 1.73 -45.06
C MET A 1 30.46 1.03 -44.08
N ILE A 2 30.60 1.38 -42.80
CA ILE A 2 30.03 0.64 -41.66
C ILE A 2 28.75 1.38 -41.27
N SER A 3 27.58 0.74 -41.44
CA SER A 3 26.32 1.29 -40.97
C SER A 3 26.10 0.84 -39.53
N ALA A 4 26.18 1.77 -38.59
CA ALA A 4 25.90 1.54 -37.18
C ALA A 4 24.40 1.74 -36.91
N SER A 5 23.69 0.66 -36.60
CA SER A 5 22.33 0.69 -36.09
C SER A 5 22.37 1.05 -34.60
N ALA A 6 21.88 2.23 -34.22
CA ALA A 6 21.70 2.61 -32.83
C ALA A 6 20.39 1.99 -32.31
N GLN A 7 20.48 0.91 -31.52
CA GLN A 7 19.38 0.41 -30.71
C GLN A 7 19.39 1.15 -29.38
N SER A 8 18.36 1.98 -29.16
CA SER A 8 18.10 2.67 -27.90
C SER A 8 17.43 1.68 -26.94
N GLU A 9 18.20 1.08 -26.03
CA GLU A 9 17.68 0.29 -24.91
C GLU A 9 17.07 1.23 -23.86
N GLY A 10 15.74 1.41 -23.94
CA GLY A 10 14.97 2.04 -22.86
C GLY A 10 14.94 1.11 -21.65
N GLN A 11 15.36 1.63 -20.50
CA GLN A 11 15.34 0.95 -19.20
C GLN A 11 13.94 0.39 -18.87
N PRO A 12 13.83 -0.76 -18.19
CA PRO A 12 12.54 -1.27 -17.73
C PRO A 12 12.07 -0.39 -16.57
N GLY A 13 11.17 0.56 -16.87
CA GLY A 13 10.38 1.24 -15.86
C GLY A 13 9.58 0.19 -15.10
N SER A 14 9.80 0.09 -13.79
CA SER A 14 9.02 -0.77 -12.92
C SER A 14 7.55 -0.40 -13.05
N ASP A 15 6.77 -1.33 -13.59
CA ASP A 15 5.32 -1.23 -13.78
C ASP A 15 4.65 -1.08 -12.40
N LEU A 16 4.46 0.16 -11.95
CA LEU A 16 3.59 0.47 -10.83
C LEU A 16 2.16 0.46 -11.36
N SER A 17 1.61 -0.75 -11.52
CA SER A 17 0.19 -0.93 -11.77
C SER A 17 -0.58 -0.46 -10.53
N TYR A 18 -1.16 0.74 -10.63
CA TYR A 18 -2.21 1.22 -9.73
C TYR A 18 -3.56 0.60 -10.11
N GLY A 19 -3.56 -0.71 -10.42
CA GLY A 19 -4.76 -1.51 -10.59
C GLY A 19 -5.29 -1.91 -9.22
N THR A 20 -6.60 -1.73 -9.00
CA THR A 20 -7.31 -2.34 -7.87
C THR A 20 -7.41 -3.83 -8.12
N GLU A 21 -6.29 -4.53 -8.00
CA GLU A 21 -6.22 -5.98 -7.97
C GLU A 21 -5.49 -6.33 -6.70
N ALA A 22 -6.16 -6.08 -5.57
CA ALA A 22 -5.92 -6.89 -4.40
C ALA A 22 -6.00 -8.32 -4.90
N ARG A 23 -4.87 -9.04 -4.95
CA ARG A 23 -4.87 -10.46 -5.30
C ARG A 23 -5.95 -11.11 -4.45
N GLU A 24 -7.07 -11.49 -5.07
CA GLU A 24 -8.13 -12.28 -4.44
C GLU A 24 -7.44 -13.54 -3.93
N GLY A 25 -7.14 -13.57 -2.62
CA GLY A 25 -6.33 -14.63 -2.05
C GLY A 25 -5.50 -14.19 -0.83
N ALA A 26 -5.17 -12.91 -0.71
CA ALA A 26 -4.37 -12.42 0.42
C ALA A 26 -5.16 -12.19 1.72
N GLY A 27 -6.50 -12.22 1.67
CA GLY A 27 -7.37 -12.03 2.84
C GLY A 27 -7.36 -10.64 3.47
N ILE A 28 -6.66 -9.67 2.87
CA ILE A 28 -6.49 -8.34 3.45
C ILE A 28 -7.78 -7.52 3.37
N LYS A 29 -8.16 -6.89 4.49
CA LYS A 29 -9.34 -6.02 4.59
C LYS A 29 -9.05 -4.74 5.34
N LEU A 30 -9.71 -3.67 4.91
CA LEU A 30 -9.63 -2.34 5.52
C LEU A 30 -10.97 -1.95 6.12
N HIS A 31 -10.98 -1.50 7.38
CA HIS A 31 -12.18 -0.98 8.03
C HIS A 31 -11.88 0.07 9.11
N PRO A 32 -12.81 0.98 9.41
CA PRO A 32 -13.95 1.34 8.57
C PRO A 32 -13.48 2.10 7.32
N ASN A 33 -14.21 1.96 6.23
CA ASN A 33 -14.07 2.80 5.04
C ASN A 33 -15.46 3.32 4.67
N PRO A 34 -15.77 4.61 4.90
CA PRO A 34 -14.86 5.71 5.21
C PRO A 34 -14.28 5.69 6.64
N THR A 35 -13.06 6.20 6.80
CA THR A 35 -12.27 6.17 8.02
C THR A 35 -12.32 7.52 8.76
N PRO A 36 -12.73 7.56 10.03
CA PRO A 36 -12.68 8.79 10.84
C PRO A 36 -11.26 9.03 11.38
N ASP A 37 -10.84 8.27 12.40
CA ASP A 37 -9.59 8.52 13.12
C ASP A 37 -8.58 7.38 12.99
N TYR A 38 -9.08 6.15 12.88
CA TYR A 38 -8.27 4.94 12.87
C TYR A 38 -8.71 4.03 11.72
N LEU A 39 -7.74 3.61 10.92
CA LEU A 39 -7.90 2.57 9.92
C LEU A 39 -7.35 1.25 10.47
N TYR A 40 -8.19 0.23 10.54
CA TYR A 40 -7.81 -1.13 10.89
C TYR A 40 -7.51 -1.91 9.61
N VAL A 41 -6.40 -2.65 9.65
CA VAL A 41 -5.85 -3.44 8.56
C VAL A 41 -5.80 -4.89 9.02
N GLN A 42 -6.72 -5.71 8.51
CA GLN A 42 -6.70 -7.15 8.70
C GLN A 42 -5.73 -7.76 7.68
N LEU A 43 -4.79 -8.55 8.15
CA LEU A 43 -3.66 -9.06 7.35
C LEU A 43 -3.88 -10.46 6.78
N GLY A 44 -5.05 -11.08 6.98
CA GLY A 44 -5.29 -12.44 6.53
C GLY A 44 -4.28 -13.42 7.13
N ASP A 45 -3.48 -14.07 6.27
CA ASP A 45 -2.46 -15.02 6.69
C ASP A 45 -1.10 -14.39 7.04
N PHE A 46 -0.91 -13.08 6.80
CA PHE A 46 0.36 -12.41 7.10
C PHE A 46 0.46 -12.03 8.57
N LYS A 47 1.67 -12.12 9.13
CA LYS A 47 1.96 -11.65 10.48
C LYS A 47 2.30 -10.17 10.48
N ALA A 48 1.74 -9.43 11.43
CA ALA A 48 2.00 -8.00 11.61
C ALA A 48 3.48 -7.68 11.82
N SER A 49 4.26 -8.59 12.41
CA SER A 49 5.72 -8.44 12.59
C SER A 49 6.50 -8.41 11.27
N ASP A 50 5.96 -9.04 10.22
CA ASP A 50 6.62 -9.19 8.93
C ASP A 50 6.11 -8.17 7.89
N VAL A 51 5.07 -7.42 8.23
CA VAL A 51 4.39 -6.46 7.36
C VAL A 51 4.82 -5.03 7.64
N SER A 52 5.10 -4.30 6.57
CA SER A 52 5.32 -2.85 6.58
C SER A 52 4.17 -2.13 5.89
N LEU A 53 3.72 -1.03 6.49
CA LEU A 53 2.64 -0.18 6.00
C LEU A 53 3.17 1.20 5.65
N SER A 54 2.71 1.78 4.55
CA SER A 54 2.93 3.18 4.22
C SER A 54 1.69 3.80 3.61
N VAL A 55 1.42 5.06 3.92
CA VAL A 55 0.25 5.78 3.39
C VAL A 55 0.71 6.84 2.41
N HIS A 56 0.04 6.94 1.28
CA HIS A 56 0.27 7.96 0.27
C HIS A 56 -1.02 8.74 0.01
N SER A 57 -0.88 10.04 -0.21
CA SER A 57 -1.97 10.87 -0.73
C SER A 57 -2.28 10.53 -2.19
N ILE A 58 -3.40 11.00 -2.71
CA ILE A 58 -3.78 10.80 -4.12
C ILE A 58 -2.76 11.38 -5.13
N ILE A 59 -1.97 12.37 -4.72
CA ILE A 59 -0.90 12.96 -5.52
C ILE A 59 0.48 12.32 -5.28
N GLY A 60 0.55 11.26 -4.47
CA GLY A 60 1.76 10.46 -4.26
C GLY A 60 2.65 10.87 -3.09
N ASN A 61 2.33 11.95 -2.35
CA ASN A 61 3.09 12.31 -1.16
C ASN A 61 2.97 11.20 -0.10
N GLU A 62 4.10 10.73 0.43
CA GLU A 62 4.16 9.78 1.54
C GLU A 62 3.82 10.47 2.87
N LEU A 63 2.89 9.88 3.62
CA LEU A 63 2.54 10.25 4.98
C LEU A 63 3.10 9.19 5.93
N ARG A 64 3.58 9.63 7.09
CA ARG A 64 4.10 8.75 8.15
C ARG A 64 3.11 8.72 9.32
N PRO A 65 2.01 7.95 9.21
CA PRO A 65 1.10 7.78 10.33
C PRO A 65 1.78 6.96 11.45
N GLU A 66 1.24 7.09 12.64
CA GLU A 66 1.50 6.13 13.70
C GLU A 66 0.82 4.79 13.35
N VAL A 67 1.58 3.71 13.47
CA VAL A 67 1.12 2.36 13.20
C VAL A 67 1.33 1.52 14.45
N GLU A 68 0.26 0.86 14.89
CA GLU A 68 0.26 0.01 16.08
C GLU A 68 -0.17 -1.40 15.72
N THR A 69 0.53 -2.40 16.25
CA THR A 69 0.12 -3.80 16.16
C THR A 69 -0.96 -4.06 17.21
N ILE A 70 -2.16 -4.44 16.77
CA ILE A 70 -3.28 -4.77 17.66
C ILE A 70 -3.29 -6.28 17.96
N SER A 71 -2.95 -7.09 16.96
CA SER A 71 -2.75 -8.53 17.09
C SER A 71 -1.78 -9.05 16.03
N ASP A 72 -1.48 -10.35 16.06
CA ASP A 72 -0.63 -11.01 15.05
C ASP A 72 -1.11 -10.80 13.61
N HIS A 73 -2.41 -10.56 13.39
CA HIS A 73 -3.01 -10.41 12.07
C HIS A 73 -3.80 -9.10 11.91
N GLU A 74 -3.60 -8.14 12.80
CA GLU A 74 -4.31 -6.86 12.76
C GLU A 74 -3.39 -5.70 13.17
N MET A 75 -3.40 -4.65 12.36
CA MET A 75 -2.70 -3.41 12.62
C MET A 75 -3.66 -2.23 12.58
N ARG A 76 -3.38 -1.20 13.38
CA ARG A 76 -4.10 0.07 13.39
C ARG A 76 -3.20 1.17 12.86
N VAL A 77 -3.75 1.97 11.96
CA VAL A 77 -3.09 3.15 11.40
C VAL A 77 -3.87 4.39 11.89
N THR A 78 -3.18 5.28 12.60
CA THR A 78 -3.76 6.54 13.07
C THR A 78 -3.77 7.56 11.93
N VAL A 79 -4.97 7.99 11.53
CA VAL A 79 -5.19 8.93 10.43
C VAL A 79 -5.95 10.19 10.86
N LYS A 80 -6.21 10.37 12.17
CA LYS A 80 -7.00 11.47 12.74
C LYS A 80 -6.61 12.86 12.22
N ASP A 81 -5.30 13.10 12.03
CA ASP A 81 -4.74 14.39 11.64
C ASP A 81 -4.66 14.57 10.11
N PHE A 82 -5.15 13.59 9.34
CA PHE A 82 -5.15 13.67 7.88
C PHE A 82 -6.33 14.52 7.40
N ALA A 83 -6.10 15.30 6.34
CA ALA A 83 -7.17 16.02 5.68
C ALA A 83 -8.21 15.04 5.09
N PRO A 84 -9.50 15.40 5.02
CA PRO A 84 -10.50 14.59 4.34
C PRO A 84 -10.14 14.37 2.87
N GLY A 85 -10.29 13.13 2.40
CA GLY A 85 -9.93 12.79 1.02
C GLY A 85 -9.56 11.33 0.81
N TYR A 86 -9.17 11.01 -0.42
CA TYR A 86 -8.71 9.67 -0.78
C TYR A 86 -7.22 9.49 -0.54
N TYR A 87 -6.89 8.33 0.01
CA TYR A 87 -5.52 7.91 0.30
C TYR A 87 -5.31 6.47 -0.17
N PHE A 88 -4.04 6.11 -0.31
CA PHE A 88 -3.60 4.77 -0.62
C PHE A 88 -2.76 4.22 0.53
N LEU A 89 -3.15 3.05 1.04
CA LEU A 89 -2.33 2.26 1.95
C LEU A 89 -1.56 1.23 1.12
N SER A 90 -0.25 1.30 1.16
CA SER A 90 0.64 0.27 0.64
C SER A 90 1.01 -0.70 1.75
N ILE A 91 0.89 -1.99 1.45
CA ILE A 91 1.22 -3.10 2.33
C ILE A 91 2.32 -3.90 1.67
N ARG A 92 3.40 -4.15 2.39
CA ARG A 92 4.52 -4.97 1.94
C ARG A 92 4.86 -6.00 3.01
N ASP A 93 4.74 -7.26 2.65
CA ASP A 93 5.25 -8.36 3.46
C ASP A 93 6.72 -8.63 3.12
N ASN A 94 7.57 -8.69 4.14
CA ASN A 94 9.00 -8.87 3.97
C ASN A 94 9.38 -10.33 3.69
N VAL A 95 8.52 -11.29 4.06
CA VAL A 95 8.78 -12.73 3.90
C VAL A 95 8.33 -13.25 2.54
N SER A 96 7.05 -13.11 2.20
CA SER A 96 6.46 -13.61 0.95
C SER A 96 6.69 -12.70 -0.27
N GLN A 97 7.30 -11.53 -0.06
CA GLN A 97 7.41 -10.45 -1.06
C GLN A 97 6.05 -9.95 -1.58
N TYR A 98 4.95 -10.25 -0.87
CA TYR A 98 3.65 -9.71 -1.19
C TYR A 98 3.66 -8.18 -1.13
N ARG A 99 3.04 -7.55 -2.13
CA ARG A 99 2.80 -6.12 -2.19
C ARG A 99 1.35 -5.88 -2.60
N GLY A 100 0.67 -5.03 -1.87
CA GLY A 100 -0.71 -4.62 -2.15
C GLY A 100 -0.89 -3.13 -1.93
N VAL A 101 -1.75 -2.51 -2.73
CA VAL A 101 -2.13 -1.10 -2.57
C VAL A 101 -3.65 -1.02 -2.47
N PHE A 102 -4.13 -0.35 -1.43
CA PHE A 102 -5.54 -0.30 -1.08
C PHE A 102 -5.99 1.16 -0.94
N LYS A 103 -7.08 1.52 -1.60
CA LYS A 103 -7.67 2.86 -1.50
C LYS A 103 -8.64 2.94 -0.31
N PHE A 104 -8.53 3.99 0.48
CA PHE A 104 -9.51 4.32 1.52
C PHE A 104 -9.88 5.81 1.50
N LEU A 105 -11.04 6.14 2.07
CA LEU A 105 -11.54 7.51 2.19
C LEU A 105 -11.43 7.97 3.65
N LYS A 106 -10.66 9.02 3.91
CA LYS A 106 -10.65 9.77 5.19
C LYS A 106 -11.84 10.73 5.21
N ARG A 107 -12.63 10.70 6.30
CA ARG A 107 -13.73 11.65 6.56
C ARG A 107 -13.27 12.94 7.20
#